data_AF-A0A0A2LE40-F1
#
_entry.id   AF-A0A0A2LE40-F1
#
_cell.length_a   1.000
_cell.length_b   1.000
_cell.length_c   1.000
_cell.angle_alpha   90.00
_cell.angle_beta   90.00
_cell.angle_gamma   90.00
#
_symmetry.space_group_name_H-M   'P 1'
#
loop_
_entity.id
_entity.type
_entity.pdbx_description
1 polymer ?
#
loop_
_entity_poly.entity_id
_entity_poly.type
_entity_poly.pdbx_seq_one_letter_code
_entity_poly.pdbx_strand_id
1 'polypeptide(L)'
;MTIPIACRCGNVALSIQLDSVTDQFKLQLCHCNGCRMVTGQLSSVFYLLQLEPPGLYGLQEYQQSNRVSRLFCKTCRAQVFAHLQLAASGLLAAKNVTAIRAVEHG
;
A
#
# COMPACT_ATOMS: atom_id res chain seq x y z
N MET A 1 15.64 6.22 -5.49
CA MET A 1 15.38 6.18 -6.95
C MET A 1 13.92 6.52 -7.19
N THR A 2 13.65 7.53 -8.02
CA THR A 2 12.29 7.88 -8.41
C THR A 2 11.76 6.92 -9.48
N ILE A 3 10.58 6.34 -9.28
CA ILE A 3 9.93 5.45 -10.25
C ILE A 3 8.56 6.03 -10.64
N PRO A 4 8.25 6.18 -11.94
CA PRO A 4 6.93 6.60 -12.39
C PRO A 4 5.93 5.45 -12.28
N ILE A 5 4.73 5.76 -11.81
CA ILE A 5 3.57 4.87 -11.82
C ILE A 5 2.39 5.60 -12.45
N ALA A 6 1.55 4.87 -13.17
CA ALA A 6 0.32 5.41 -13.73
C ALA A 6 -0.80 4.36 -13.73
N CYS A 7 -2.04 4.83 -13.58
CA CYS A 7 -3.20 3.99 -13.81
C CYS A 7 -3.45 3.78 -15.30
N ARG A 8 -4.32 2.82 -15.66
CA ARG A 8 -4.54 2.44 -17.05
C ARG A 8 -5.09 3.55 -17.95
N CYS A 9 -5.89 4.47 -17.41
CA CYS A 9 -6.39 5.61 -18.19
C CYS A 9 -5.47 6.84 -18.16
N GLY A 10 -4.35 6.79 -17.45
CA GLY A 10 -3.41 7.91 -17.33
C GLY A 10 -3.88 9.09 -16.45
N ASN A 11 -5.14 9.10 -16.00
CA ASN A 11 -5.68 10.19 -15.17
C ASN A 11 -5.04 10.28 -13.76
N VAL A 12 -4.35 9.22 -13.34
CA VAL A 12 -3.45 9.22 -12.19
C VAL A 12 -2.08 8.83 -12.71
N ALA A 13 -1.11 9.74 -12.61
CA ALA A 13 0.29 9.51 -12.91
C ALA A 13 1.14 10.22 -11.85
N LEU A 14 2.02 9.47 -11.19
CA LEU A 14 2.79 9.93 -10.03
C LEU A 14 4.22 9.38 -10.10
N SER A 15 5.13 10.05 -9.39
CA SER A 15 6.51 9.61 -9.22
C SER A 15 6.73 9.25 -7.75
N ILE A 16 7.04 7.99 -7.48
CA ILE A 16 7.29 7.48 -6.12
C ILE A 16 8.79 7.35 -5.86
N GLN A 17 9.23 7.65 -4.64
CA GLN A 17 10.61 7.39 -4.22
C GLN A 17 10.71 5.98 -3.66
N LEU A 18 11.56 5.15 -4.27
CA LEU A 18 11.97 3.87 -3.73
C LEU A 18 13.42 3.96 -3.25
N ASP A 19 13.69 3.59 -2.00
CA ASP A 19 15.05 3.61 -1.46
C ASP A 19 15.85 2.41 -1.99
N SER A 20 16.93 2.71 -2.71
CA SER A 20 17.65 1.76 -3.56
C SER A 20 18.63 0.84 -2.83
N VAL A 21 18.77 0.93 -1.50
CA VAL A 21 19.94 0.32 -0.81
C VAL A 21 19.57 -0.69 0.28
N THR A 22 18.31 -0.78 0.76
CA THR A 22 17.98 -1.71 1.87
C THR A 22 16.60 -2.36 1.80
N ASP A 23 15.73 -2.01 0.85
CA ASP A 23 14.30 -2.35 0.91
C ASP A 23 13.72 -2.97 -0.38
N GLN A 24 14.56 -3.39 -1.32
CA GLN A 24 14.13 -4.05 -2.57
C GLN A 24 13.34 -5.36 -2.37
N PHE A 25 13.21 -5.85 -1.13
CA PHE A 25 12.57 -7.13 -0.80
C PHE A 25 11.39 -7.07 0.17
N LYS A 26 10.86 -5.91 0.57
CA LYS A 26 9.63 -5.86 1.39
C LYS A 26 8.35 -5.83 0.56
N LEU A 27 8.29 -6.65 -0.49
CA LEU A 27 7.00 -6.98 -1.11
C LEU A 27 6.16 -7.75 -0.09
N GLN A 28 5.06 -7.15 0.33
CA GLN A 28 4.10 -7.76 1.24
C GLN A 28 3.02 -8.45 0.42
N LEU A 29 3.04 -9.78 0.41
CA LEU A 29 1.95 -10.56 -0.13
C LEU A 29 0.85 -10.64 0.93
N CYS A 30 -0.35 -10.17 0.57
CA CYS A 30 -1.53 -10.27 1.41
C CYS A 30 -2.59 -11.12 0.72
N HIS A 31 -3.11 -12.08 1.45
CA HIS A 31 -4.16 -12.98 1.03
C HIS A 31 -5.32 -12.93 2.02
N CYS A 32 -5.62 -11.76 2.60
CA CYS A 32 -6.82 -11.63 3.43
C CYS A 32 -8.07 -11.57 2.53
N ASN A 33 -9.24 -11.87 3.10
CA ASN A 33 -10.50 -11.80 2.36
C ASN A 33 -10.78 -10.39 1.81
N GLY A 34 -10.41 -9.33 2.54
CA GLY A 34 -10.54 -7.95 2.05
C GLY A 34 -9.76 -7.69 0.76
N CYS A 35 -8.49 -8.11 0.70
CA CYS A 35 -7.67 -8.02 -0.52
C CYS A 35 -8.27 -8.83 -1.67
N ARG A 36 -8.72 -10.07 -1.39
CA ARG A 36 -9.36 -10.92 -2.41
C ARG A 36 -10.62 -10.29 -2.97
N MET A 37 -11.52 -9.81 -2.11
CA MET A 37 -12.79 -9.21 -2.52
C MET A 37 -12.58 -7.93 -3.33
N VAL A 38 -11.64 -7.09 -2.92
CA VAL A 38 -11.38 -5.82 -3.62
C VAL A 38 -10.71 -6.03 -4.98
N THR A 39 -9.79 -6.99 -5.08
CA THR A 39 -8.98 -7.17 -6.30
C THR A 39 -9.47 -8.27 -7.24
N GLY A 40 -10.32 -9.18 -6.76
CA GLY A 40 -10.71 -10.39 -7.48
C GLY A 40 -9.57 -11.39 -7.69
N GLN A 41 -8.43 -11.20 -7.02
CA GLN A 41 -7.25 -12.06 -7.10
C GLN A 41 -7.12 -12.94 -5.85
N LEU A 42 -6.35 -14.03 -5.91
CA LEU A 42 -6.08 -14.89 -4.74
C LEU A 42 -5.25 -14.17 -3.67
N SER A 43 -4.40 -13.24 -4.09
CA SER A 43 -3.55 -12.41 -3.25
C SER A 43 -3.24 -11.09 -3.93
N SER A 44 -2.94 -10.08 -3.13
CA SER A 44 -2.40 -8.79 -3.57
C SER A 44 -0.96 -8.64 -3.11
N VAL A 45 -0.12 -8.02 -3.91
CA VAL A 45 1.26 -7.70 -3.56
C VAL A 45 1.37 -6.19 -3.37
N PHE A 46 1.95 -5.78 -2.24
CA PHE A 46 2.17 -4.38 -1.90
C PHE A 46 3.65 -4.10 -1.75
N TYR A 47 4.08 -2.95 -2.21
CA TYR A 47 5.37 -2.39 -1.86
C TYR A 47 5.16 -1.37 -0.74
N LEU A 48 5.86 -1.53 0.39
CA LEU A 48 5.76 -0.59 1.50
C LEU A 48 6.59 0.66 1.20
N LEU A 49 5.92 1.82 1.17
CA LEU A 49 6.56 3.11 1.02
C LEU A 49 6.89 3.67 2.41
N GLN A 50 8.11 4.21 2.56
CA GLN A 50 8.53 4.84 3.81
C GLN A 50 7.92 6.23 4.01
N LEU A 51 7.57 6.89 2.89
CA LEU A 51 6.99 8.22 2.85
C LEU A 51 5.69 8.18 2.04
N GLU A 52 4.72 9.00 2.45
CA GLU A 52 3.48 9.20 1.71
C GLU A 52 3.78 9.89 0.36
N PRO A 53 3.36 9.32 -0.77
CA PRO A 53 3.53 9.97 -2.07
C PRO A 53 2.75 11.28 -2.16
N PRO A 54 3.31 12.32 -2.79
CA PRO A 54 2.55 13.54 -3.07
C PRO A 54 1.41 13.26 -4.06
N GLY A 55 0.37 14.09 -4.05
CA GLY A 55 -0.66 14.10 -5.09
C GLY A 55 -1.82 13.11 -4.91
N LEU A 56 -2.11 12.66 -3.68
CA LEU A 56 -3.22 11.72 -3.42
C LEU A 56 -4.62 12.34 -3.56
N TYR A 57 -4.75 13.67 -3.57
CA TYR A 57 -6.04 14.41 -3.58
C TYR A 57 -7.00 14.05 -4.74
N GLY A 58 -6.47 13.57 -5.87
CA GLY A 58 -7.28 13.19 -7.04
C GLY A 58 -7.93 11.81 -6.94
N LEU A 59 -7.54 11.00 -5.94
CA LEU A 59 -7.99 9.62 -5.80
C LEU A 59 -9.33 9.53 -5.06
N GLN A 60 -10.04 8.44 -5.29
CA GLN A 60 -11.21 8.04 -4.51
C GLN A 60 -10.76 7.13 -3.39
N GLU A 61 -10.99 7.54 -2.14
CA GLU A 61 -10.79 6.68 -0.99
C GLU A 61 -11.99 5.74 -0.77
N TYR A 62 -11.69 4.51 -0.36
CA TYR A 62 -12.63 3.52 0.13
C TYR A 62 -12.10 2.94 1.44
N GLN A 63 -12.85 3.12 2.52
CA GLN A 63 -12.55 2.56 3.83
C GLN A 63 -12.94 1.07 3.85
N GLN A 64 -11.96 0.17 3.75
CA GLN A 64 -12.21 -1.27 3.78
C GLN A 64 -12.47 -1.76 5.22
N SER A 65 -11.72 -1.24 6.18
CA SER A 65 -11.87 -1.54 7.61
C SER A 65 -11.37 -0.35 8.44
N ASN A 66 -11.49 -0.41 9.77
CA ASN A 66 -10.93 0.59 10.69
C ASN A 66 -9.42 0.83 10.56
N ARG A 67 -8.68 -0.06 9.87
CA ARG A 67 -7.22 0.01 9.71
C ARG A 67 -6.76 0.07 8.27
N VAL A 68 -7.65 -0.13 7.30
CA VAL A 68 -7.28 -0.21 5.88
C VAL A 68 -8.16 0.72 5.06
N SER A 69 -7.52 1.71 4.43
CA SER A 69 -8.10 2.52 3.38
C SER A 69 -7.45 2.20 2.05
N ARG A 70 -8.20 2.28 0.96
CA ARG A 70 -7.68 2.07 -0.39
C ARG A 70 -8.00 3.25 -1.28
N LEU A 71 -7.03 3.64 -2.11
CA LEU A 71 -7.11 4.80 -2.98
C LEU A 71 -7.16 4.34 -4.44
N PHE A 72 -8.20 4.77 -5.16
CA PHE A 72 -8.50 4.35 -6.52
C PHE A 72 -8.57 5.52 -7.48
N CYS A 73 -8.26 5.26 -8.75
CA CYS A 73 -8.59 6.20 -9.82
C CYS A 73 -10.12 6.34 -9.94
N LYS A 74 -10.64 7.58 -9.88
CA LYS A 74 -12.07 7.88 -10.07
C LYS A 74 -12.61 7.44 -11.44
N THR A 75 -11.73 7.39 -12.44
CA THR A 75 -12.11 7.09 -13.84
C THR A 75 -12.03 5.60 -14.16
N CYS A 76 -10.85 4.99 -14.04
CA CYS A 76 -10.65 3.58 -14.43
C CYS A 76 -10.71 2.58 -13.27
N ARG A 77 -10.96 3.05 -12.05
CA ARG A 77 -11.05 2.22 -10.84
C ARG A 77 -9.78 1.41 -10.50
N ALA A 78 -8.65 1.69 -11.14
CA ALA A 78 -7.39 1.07 -10.75
C ALA A 78 -7.06 1.42 -9.30
N GLN A 79 -6.71 0.41 -8.49
CA GLN A 79 -6.13 0.65 -7.16
C GLN A 79 -4.73 1.22 -7.35
N VAL A 80 -4.46 2.35 -6.71
CA VAL A 80 -3.16 3.03 -6.80
C VAL A 80 -2.38 2.86 -5.51
N PHE A 81 -3.03 3.05 -4.36
CA PHE A 81 -2.40 2.89 -3.04
C PHE A 81 -3.33 2.21 -2.03
N ALA A 82 -2.76 1.79 -0.91
CA ALA A 82 -3.48 1.41 0.30
C ALA A 82 -2.79 2.02 1.51
N HIS A 83 -3.57 2.58 2.43
CA HIS A 83 -3.10 3.01 3.74
C HIS A 83 -3.40 1.91 4.75
N LEU A 84 -2.38 1.56 5.53
CA LEU A 84 -2.50 0.64 6.64
C LEU A 84 -2.19 1.40 7.93
N GLN A 85 -3.20 1.57 8.76
CA GLN A 85 -3.01 2.08 10.11
C GLN A 85 -2.60 0.92 11.02
N LEU A 86 -1.30 0.83 11.28
CA LEU A 86 -0.76 -0.09 12.26
C LEU A 86 -1.18 0.41 13.65
N ALA A 87 -1.98 -0.37 14.36
CA ALA A 87 -2.27 -0.09 15.75
C ALA A 87 -0.94 -0.18 16.53
N ALA A 88 -0.51 0.91 17.15
CA ALA A 88 0.59 0.89 18.11
C ALA A 88 0.14 0.15 19.37
N SER A 89 0.09 -1.18 19.32
CA SER A 89 0.01 -1.99 20.53
C SER A 89 1.39 -2.02 21.18
N GLY A 90 1.63 -1.07 22.10
CA GLY A 90 2.58 -1.11 23.22
C GLY A 90 4.02 -1.64 23.00
N LEU A 91 4.98 -0.71 22.97
CA LEU A 91 6.39 -0.81 23.41
C LEU A 91 7.18 -2.12 23.17
N LEU A 92 8.08 -2.10 22.18
CA LEU A 92 9.46 -2.60 22.34
C LEU A 92 10.43 -1.63 21.65
N ALA A 93 11.49 -1.30 22.36
CA ALA A 93 12.52 -0.33 21.99
C ALA A 93 13.07 -0.54 20.57
N ALA A 94 13.30 0.57 19.88
CA ALA A 94 13.99 0.61 18.59
C ALA A 94 15.42 0.06 18.71
N LYS A 95 15.59 -1.24 18.45
CA LYS A 95 16.81 -1.83 17.88
C LYS A 95 16.39 -3.06 17.08
N ASN A 96 16.61 -3.00 15.77
CA ASN A 96 16.28 -4.00 14.75
C ASN A 96 14.77 -4.26 14.56
N VAL A 97 14.19 -3.61 13.55
CA VAL A 97 12.90 -4.00 12.97
C VAL A 97 13.10 -5.31 12.22
N THR A 98 12.99 -6.42 12.94
CA THR A 98 12.97 -7.77 12.39
C THR A 98 11.68 -7.95 11.61
N ALA A 99 11.82 -8.27 10.32
CA ALA A 99 10.81 -8.75 9.37
C ALA A 99 9.34 -8.60 9.81
N ILE A 100 8.65 -7.62 9.23
CA ILE A 100 7.18 -7.59 9.18
C ILE A 100 6.75 -8.88 8.49
N ARG A 101 6.30 -9.86 9.28
CA ARG A 101 5.66 -11.07 8.78
C ARG A 101 4.30 -10.66 8.18
N ALA A 102 3.90 -11.42 7.17
CA ALA A 102 2.69 -11.24 6.36
C ALA A 102 1.58 -10.49 7.10
N VAL A 103 1.12 -9.39 6.52
CA VAL A 103 0.05 -8.59 7.10
C VAL A 103 -1.26 -9.38 7.02
N GLU A 104 -1.60 -10.03 8.13
CA GLU A 104 -2.90 -10.64 8.35
C GLU A 104 -3.86 -9.56 8.87
N HIS A 105 -4.73 -9.09 7.99
CA HIS A 105 -5.87 -8.29 8.39
C HIS A 105 -6.94 -9.25 8.92
N GLY A 106 -7.11 -9.27 10.25
CA GLY A 106 -8.22 -9.97 10.91
C GLY A 106 -9.58 -9.49 10.47
#